data_AF-G0RXQ9-F1
#
_entry.id   AF-G0RXQ9-F1
#
_cell.length_a   1.000
_cell.length_b   1.000
_cell.length_c   1.000
_cell.angle_alpha   90.00
_cell.angle_beta   90.00
_cell.angle_gamma   90.00
#
_symmetry.space_group_name_H-M   'P 1'
#
loop_
_entity.id
_entity.type
_entity.pdbx_description
1 polymer ?
#
loop_
_entity_poly.entity_id
_entity_poly.type
_entity_poly.pdbx_seq_one_letter_code
_entity_poly.pdbx_strand_id
1 'polypeptide(L)'
;MSMIFTLDEYAMLPKPTLRLTIPSLHDALPLDCRVYHPHSLSPLPSAPPWNKHAAVVAHPYAPLGGCYDDPVVDIVAGTLLKLGFLVATFNFRGALGSAGRTSWTARAERADYMSVAGFVAHYVHFLDPSGRPSSEDSTVSEENRAVQVQPPTLSSPAPILLLSGYSYGAMITTHLPPLDAILSLFLTPESGSPAAEIRLRAQHLAEMQSTVISSARDAASSHHLSPRAPRRGVGLRVGGDEENRKSQDSRRSLSMDLENSVRQDAADLLAKAARARRNREAPNKQAQEPTKRLPPVAGLTFRPAYLLVSPLQGIITNLATMSFPSSLSIGPGRLLSRWLPKLQEESSAEPNALSRSIPPGAEDKLTQNPTLAVYGDHDVFVSARKLREWATRLQTLENSHFHAIEVSGAGHFWAQSRKNARILQDMVQTFGLSLLHDAT
;
A
#
# COMPACT_ATOMS: atom_id res chain seq x y z
N MET A 1 10.05 -31.76 -4.59
CA MET A 1 8.76 -32.06 -5.24
C MET A 1 8.36 -30.80 -6.00
N SER A 2 8.68 -30.75 -7.29
CA SER A 2 8.63 -29.55 -8.11
C SER A 2 7.18 -29.18 -8.43
N MET A 3 6.67 -28.09 -7.86
CA MET A 3 5.40 -27.51 -8.31
C MET A 3 5.64 -26.85 -9.66
N ILE A 4 5.20 -27.51 -10.73
CA ILE A 4 5.06 -26.91 -12.04
C ILE A 4 3.86 -25.96 -11.95
N PHE A 5 4.12 -24.67 -11.78
CA PHE A 5 3.12 -23.63 -12.00
C PHE A 5 2.75 -23.64 -13.48
N THR A 6 1.55 -24.11 -13.81
CA THR A 6 0.99 -23.99 -15.15
C THR A 6 0.89 -22.51 -15.52
N LEU A 7 1.67 -22.13 -16.53
CA LEU A 7 1.68 -20.83 -17.20
C LEU A 7 0.37 -20.66 -17.99
N ASP A 8 -0.65 -20.07 -17.39
CA ASP A 8 -1.64 -19.31 -18.17
C ASP A 8 -2.28 -18.20 -17.33
N GLU A 9 -2.63 -17.12 -18.02
CA GLU A 9 -3.02 -15.78 -17.52
C GLU A 9 -1.88 -14.91 -16.96
N TYR A 10 -1.69 -13.76 -17.64
CA TYR A 10 -1.07 -12.55 -17.08
C TYR A 10 -1.50 -12.40 -15.63
N ALA A 11 -0.59 -12.07 -14.72
CA ALA A 11 -0.91 -11.96 -13.30
C ALA A 11 -1.90 -10.82 -13.05
N MET A 12 -3.19 -11.10 -13.24
CA MET A 12 -4.30 -10.22 -12.93
C MET A 12 -4.50 -10.22 -11.43
N LEU A 13 -4.49 -9.05 -10.83
CA LEU A 13 -4.91 -8.88 -9.46
C LEU A 13 -6.36 -9.37 -9.32
N PRO A 14 -6.65 -10.18 -8.29
CA PRO A 14 -8.04 -10.55 -8.00
C PRO A 14 -8.81 -9.32 -7.53
N LYS A 15 -10.12 -9.46 -7.29
CA LYS A 15 -10.88 -8.41 -6.60
C LYS A 15 -10.19 -8.08 -5.26
N PRO A 16 -9.97 -6.79 -4.94
CA PRO A 16 -9.31 -6.40 -3.69
C PRO A 16 -10.10 -6.87 -2.48
N THR A 17 -9.38 -7.32 -1.44
CA THR A 17 -9.94 -7.70 -0.15
C THR A 17 -10.48 -6.48 0.58
N LEU A 18 -9.71 -5.39 0.59
CA LEU A 18 -10.10 -4.11 1.15
C LEU A 18 -10.07 -3.02 0.09
N ARG A 19 -11.11 -2.20 0.06
CA ARG A 19 -11.13 -0.89 -0.60
C ARG A 19 -11.37 0.12 0.50
N LEU A 20 -10.48 1.09 0.63
CA LEU A 20 -10.54 2.07 1.70
C LEU A 20 -9.93 3.39 1.24
N THR A 21 -10.27 4.43 1.97
CA THR A 21 -9.60 5.72 1.87
C THR A 21 -8.69 5.90 3.09
N ILE A 22 -7.53 6.53 2.94
CA ILE A 22 -6.69 6.99 4.06
C ILE A 22 -6.35 8.48 3.89
N PRO A 23 -6.15 9.25 4.98
CA PRO A 23 -5.73 10.65 4.86
C PRO A 23 -4.24 10.73 4.46
N SER A 24 -3.88 11.71 3.63
CA SER A 24 -2.48 12.03 3.36
C SER A 24 -1.79 12.66 4.57
N LEU A 25 -0.55 12.26 4.84
CA LEU A 25 0.33 12.93 5.80
C LEU A 25 0.64 14.39 5.44
N HIS A 26 0.42 14.81 4.19
CA HIS A 26 0.70 16.18 3.76
C HIS A 26 -0.37 17.17 4.23
N ASP A 27 -1.64 16.82 4.01
CA ASP A 27 -2.78 17.75 4.08
C ASP A 27 -4.11 17.05 4.37
N ALA A 28 -4.06 15.80 4.87
CA ALA A 28 -5.22 14.96 5.18
C ALA A 28 -6.14 14.66 3.99
N LEU A 29 -5.69 14.93 2.75
CA LEU A 29 -6.49 14.61 1.57
C LEU A 29 -6.77 13.10 1.49
N PRO A 30 -8.00 12.69 1.16
CA PRO A 30 -8.35 11.29 1.02
C PRO A 30 -7.66 10.65 -0.19
N LEU A 31 -6.96 9.54 0.06
CA LEU A 31 -6.28 8.70 -0.92
C LEU A 31 -7.01 7.37 -1.07
N ASP A 32 -7.40 7.02 -2.30
CA ASP A 32 -8.05 5.75 -2.61
C ASP A 32 -7.04 4.61 -2.66
N CYS A 33 -7.27 3.60 -1.83
CA CYS A 33 -6.34 2.50 -1.57
C CYS A 33 -7.04 1.14 -1.66
N ARG A 34 -6.28 0.14 -2.10
CA ARG A 34 -6.71 -1.26 -2.21
C ARG A 34 -5.69 -2.15 -1.53
N VAL A 35 -6.16 -3.17 -0.82
CA VAL A 35 -5.32 -4.22 -0.23
C VAL A 35 -5.77 -5.58 -0.72
N TYR A 36 -4.80 -6.41 -1.10
CA TYR A 36 -4.99 -7.76 -1.61
C TYR A 36 -4.30 -8.74 -0.65
N HIS A 37 -5.07 -9.70 -0.15
CA HIS A 37 -4.57 -10.74 0.74
C HIS A 37 -4.00 -11.91 -0.07
N PRO A 38 -2.80 -12.42 0.25
CA PRO A 38 -2.24 -13.61 -0.38
C PRO A 38 -3.04 -14.86 -0.01
N HIS A 39 -2.80 -15.95 -0.73
CA HIS A 39 -3.44 -17.23 -0.47
C HIS A 39 -3.21 -17.76 0.96
N SER A 40 -2.10 -17.39 1.62
CA SER A 40 -1.82 -17.73 3.02
C SER A 40 -2.82 -17.13 4.03
N LEU A 41 -3.55 -16.09 3.64
CA LEU A 41 -4.64 -15.49 4.42
C LEU A 41 -6.02 -16.01 4.00
N SER A 42 -6.06 -17.00 3.12
CA SER A 42 -7.30 -17.69 2.77
C SER A 42 -7.89 -18.41 3.99
N PRO A 43 -9.22 -18.50 4.09
CA PRO A 43 -9.88 -19.31 5.12
C PRO A 43 -9.75 -20.83 4.88
N LEU A 44 -9.15 -21.25 3.77
CA LEU A 44 -8.99 -22.66 3.45
C LEU A 44 -8.00 -23.34 4.42
N PRO A 45 -8.28 -24.56 4.91
CA PRO A 45 -7.37 -25.31 5.79
C PRO A 45 -6.01 -25.62 5.18
N SER A 46 -5.90 -25.63 3.84
CA SER A 46 -4.66 -25.86 3.10
C SER A 46 -3.79 -24.61 2.95
N ALA A 47 -4.21 -23.46 3.48
CA ALA A 47 -3.46 -22.22 3.35
C ALA A 47 -2.10 -22.33 4.08
N PRO A 48 -0.99 -21.97 3.43
CA PRO A 48 0.33 -21.96 4.08
C PRO A 48 0.38 -20.90 5.19
N PRO A 49 1.33 -21.01 6.15
CA PRO A 49 1.54 -19.97 7.15
C PRO A 49 1.89 -18.64 6.46
N TRP A 50 1.41 -17.53 7.03
CA TRP A 50 1.67 -16.20 6.50
C TRP A 50 2.83 -15.54 7.27
N ASN A 51 3.91 -15.25 6.56
CA ASN A 51 5.15 -14.68 7.12
C ASN A 51 5.16 -13.15 7.16
N LYS A 52 3.98 -12.50 7.07
CA LYS A 52 3.82 -11.04 7.15
C LYS A 52 4.62 -10.22 6.12
N HIS A 53 5.09 -10.82 5.02
CA HIS A 53 5.68 -10.06 3.92
C HIS A 53 4.63 -9.20 3.23
N ALA A 54 4.98 -7.95 2.90
CA ALA A 54 4.08 -7.00 2.29
C ALA A 54 4.78 -6.14 1.22
N ALA A 55 4.00 -5.62 0.28
CA ALA A 55 4.45 -4.76 -0.80
C ALA A 55 3.48 -3.60 -1.01
N VAL A 56 4.02 -2.42 -1.32
CA VAL A 56 3.27 -1.25 -1.77
C VAL A 56 3.67 -0.96 -3.21
N VAL A 57 2.71 -0.87 -4.12
CA VAL A 57 2.98 -0.64 -5.55
C VAL A 57 2.33 0.66 -6.00
N ALA A 58 3.17 1.63 -6.37
CA ALA A 58 2.76 2.94 -6.85
C ALA A 58 2.68 3.01 -8.38
N HIS A 59 1.70 3.76 -8.85
CA HIS A 59 1.29 3.83 -10.26
C HIS A 59 2.00 4.96 -11.05
N PRO A 60 1.87 5.01 -12.40
CA PRO A 60 2.51 6.02 -13.23
C PRO A 60 1.77 7.37 -13.17
N TYR A 61 2.25 8.37 -13.90
CA TYR A 61 1.81 9.76 -13.75
C TYR A 61 0.29 9.97 -13.93
N ALA A 62 -0.38 10.44 -12.87
CA ALA A 62 -1.84 10.58 -12.83
C ALA A 62 -2.42 11.47 -13.95
N PRO A 63 -1.85 12.66 -14.26
CA PRO A 63 -2.39 13.54 -15.29
C PRO A 63 -2.37 12.97 -16.72
N LEU A 64 -1.59 11.92 -16.97
CA LEU A 64 -1.56 11.20 -18.25
C LEU A 64 -2.41 9.91 -18.20
N GLY A 65 -3.34 9.83 -17.26
CA GLY A 65 -4.25 8.68 -17.10
C GLY A 65 -3.70 7.56 -16.22
N GLY A 66 -2.54 7.74 -15.58
CA GLY A 66 -1.98 6.75 -14.68
C GLY A 66 -2.84 6.54 -13.42
N CYS A 67 -3.10 5.29 -13.07
CA CYS A 67 -3.77 4.90 -11.83
C CYS A 67 -3.33 3.48 -11.43
N TYR A 68 -3.74 3.01 -10.25
CA TYR A 68 -3.45 1.65 -9.78
C TYR A 68 -4.00 0.52 -10.68
N ASP A 69 -4.82 0.83 -11.71
CA ASP A 69 -5.40 -0.14 -12.65
C ASP A 69 -4.52 -0.25 -13.92
N ASP A 70 -3.34 0.39 -13.90
CA ASP A 70 -2.36 0.30 -14.97
C ASP A 70 -1.86 -1.16 -15.15
N PRO A 71 -1.77 -1.67 -16.39
CA PRO A 71 -1.37 -3.06 -16.63
C PRO A 71 0.02 -3.44 -16.09
N VAL A 72 0.95 -2.49 -16.00
CA VAL A 72 2.28 -2.74 -15.41
C VAL A 72 2.17 -2.88 -13.90
N VAL A 73 1.33 -2.04 -13.27
CA VAL A 73 1.03 -2.16 -11.82
C VAL A 73 0.38 -3.51 -11.54
N ASP A 74 -0.57 -3.93 -12.37
CA ASP A 74 -1.24 -5.24 -12.28
C ASP A 74 -0.23 -6.40 -12.37
N ILE A 75 0.66 -6.40 -13.37
CA ILE A 75 1.71 -7.41 -13.50
C ILE A 75 2.60 -7.47 -12.26
N VAL A 76 3.10 -6.32 -11.79
CA VAL A 76 4.01 -6.27 -10.64
C VAL A 76 3.30 -6.74 -9.37
N ALA A 77 2.14 -6.18 -9.07
CA ALA A 77 1.36 -6.45 -7.87
C ALA A 77 0.83 -7.88 -7.86
N GLY A 78 0.29 -8.38 -8.98
CA GLY A 78 -0.21 -9.74 -9.13
C GLY A 78 0.91 -10.77 -8.98
N THR A 79 2.11 -10.49 -9.49
CA THR A 79 3.27 -11.37 -9.34
C THR A 79 3.70 -11.47 -7.87
N LEU A 80 3.83 -10.34 -7.18
CA LEU A 80 4.17 -10.31 -5.75
C LEU A 80 3.10 -10.99 -4.88
N LEU A 81 1.82 -10.81 -5.21
CA LEU A 81 0.71 -11.45 -4.51
C LEU A 81 0.78 -12.99 -4.64
N LYS A 82 1.10 -13.49 -5.85
CA LYS A 82 1.30 -14.93 -6.10
C LYS A 82 2.48 -15.51 -5.32
N LEU A 83 3.50 -14.71 -5.04
CA LEU A 83 4.64 -15.09 -4.18
C LEU A 83 4.32 -15.08 -2.68
N GLY A 84 3.14 -14.63 -2.27
CA GLY A 84 2.70 -14.63 -0.87
C GLY A 84 2.87 -13.29 -0.14
N PHE A 85 3.21 -12.21 -0.85
CA PHE A 85 3.17 -10.87 -0.28
C PHE A 85 1.72 -10.40 -0.10
N LEU A 86 1.45 -9.70 0.99
CA LEU A 86 0.29 -8.81 1.08
C LEU A 86 0.57 -7.57 0.24
N VAL A 87 -0.27 -7.28 -0.75
CA VAL A 87 -0.01 -6.19 -1.68
C VAL A 87 -1.01 -5.07 -1.48
N ALA A 88 -0.51 -3.84 -1.43
CA ALA A 88 -1.32 -2.64 -1.48
C ALA A 88 -1.04 -1.84 -2.75
N THR A 89 -2.11 -1.39 -3.40
CA THR A 89 -2.05 -0.43 -4.50
C THR A 89 -2.87 0.80 -4.10
N PHE A 90 -2.48 1.97 -4.56
CA PHE A 90 -3.16 3.21 -4.18
C PHE A 90 -3.08 4.21 -5.33
N ASN A 91 -3.97 5.20 -5.32
CA ASN A 91 -3.92 6.33 -6.23
C ASN A 91 -3.31 7.53 -5.51
N PHE A 92 -2.26 8.12 -6.10
CA PHE A 92 -1.76 9.42 -5.66
C PHE A 92 -2.85 10.49 -5.76
N ARG A 93 -2.68 11.60 -5.04
CA ARG A 93 -3.54 12.78 -5.22
C ARG A 93 -3.75 13.14 -6.69
N GLY A 94 -5.00 13.41 -7.05
CA GLY A 94 -5.40 13.75 -8.42
C GLY A 94 -5.51 12.58 -9.41
N ALA A 95 -5.20 11.33 -9.02
CA ALA A 95 -5.62 10.15 -9.78
C ALA A 95 -7.06 9.76 -9.43
N LEU A 96 -7.65 8.88 -10.26
CA LEU A 96 -9.03 8.43 -10.14
C LEU A 96 -9.38 8.02 -8.68
N GLY A 97 -10.45 8.57 -8.11
CA GLY A 97 -10.89 8.22 -6.74
C GLY A 97 -10.11 8.89 -5.61
N SER A 98 -8.89 9.40 -5.84
CA SER A 98 -8.14 10.21 -4.87
C SER A 98 -8.43 11.70 -5.05
N ALA A 99 -8.55 12.44 -3.94
CA ALA A 99 -8.80 13.87 -4.00
C ALA A 99 -7.56 14.68 -4.43
N GLY A 100 -7.76 15.98 -4.62
CA GLY A 100 -6.66 16.92 -4.90
C GLY A 100 -6.17 16.88 -6.35
N ARG A 101 -4.93 17.35 -6.55
CA ARG A 101 -4.26 17.43 -7.85
C ARG A 101 -2.79 17.07 -7.67
N THR A 102 -2.20 16.48 -8.70
CA THR A 102 -0.76 16.19 -8.72
C THR A 102 0.04 17.49 -8.62
N SER A 103 1.00 17.50 -7.70
CA SER A 103 1.94 18.56 -7.43
C SER A 103 3.18 18.41 -8.29
N TRP A 104 3.68 19.54 -8.76
CA TRP A 104 4.90 19.64 -9.55
C TRP A 104 6.17 19.34 -8.74
N THR A 105 6.09 19.39 -7.40
CA THR A 105 7.27 19.24 -6.52
C THR A 105 7.51 17.82 -6.03
N ALA A 106 6.60 16.87 -6.30
CA ALA A 106 6.62 15.50 -5.77
C ALA A 106 6.58 15.37 -4.22
N ARG A 107 6.62 16.47 -3.47
CA ARG A 107 6.64 16.46 -1.99
C ARG A 107 5.35 15.88 -1.41
N ALA A 108 4.24 16.24 -2.02
CA ALA A 108 2.93 15.85 -1.55
C ALA A 108 2.63 14.39 -1.92
N GLU A 109 3.06 13.95 -3.10
CA GLU A 109 3.02 12.55 -3.55
C GLU A 109 3.93 11.65 -2.70
N ARG A 110 5.10 12.16 -2.29
CA ARG A 110 5.97 11.44 -1.35
C ARG A 110 5.25 11.20 -0.02
N ALA A 111 4.59 12.22 0.52
CA ALA A 111 3.79 12.08 1.74
C ALA A 111 2.59 11.15 1.55
N ASP A 112 1.94 11.15 0.38
CA ASP A 112 0.89 10.19 0.04
C ASP A 112 1.41 8.75 0.09
N TYR A 113 2.56 8.48 -0.54
CA TYR A 113 3.20 7.17 -0.48
C TYR A 113 3.51 6.77 0.98
N MET A 114 4.14 7.66 1.74
CA MET A 114 4.48 7.41 3.15
C MET A 114 3.23 7.11 4.00
N SER A 115 2.09 7.71 3.68
CA SER A 115 0.80 7.43 4.34
C SER A 115 0.38 5.97 4.13
N VAL A 116 0.47 5.48 2.88
CA VAL A 116 0.11 4.11 2.52
C VAL A 116 1.12 3.11 3.06
N ALA A 117 2.42 3.41 3.02
CA ALA A 117 3.45 2.57 3.60
C ALA A 117 3.26 2.40 5.12
N GLY A 118 2.98 3.50 5.83
CA GLY A 118 2.64 3.47 7.25
C GLY A 118 1.37 2.66 7.54
N PHE A 119 0.31 2.85 6.74
CA PHE A 119 -0.91 2.06 6.85
C PHE A 119 -0.63 0.56 6.72
N VAL A 120 0.08 0.15 5.66
CA VAL A 120 0.37 -1.28 5.38
C VAL A 120 1.24 -1.90 6.47
N ALA A 121 2.27 -1.19 6.94
CA ALA A 121 3.13 -1.68 8.02
C ALA A 121 2.34 -1.99 9.30
N HIS A 122 1.45 -1.08 9.71
CA HIS A 122 0.62 -1.28 10.90
C HIS A 122 -0.47 -2.32 10.67
N TYR A 123 -1.11 -2.31 9.51
CA TYR A 123 -2.14 -3.29 9.16
C TYR A 123 -1.59 -4.71 9.23
N VAL A 124 -0.41 -4.94 8.65
CA VAL A 124 0.28 -6.23 8.66
C VAL A 124 0.73 -6.63 10.06
N HIS A 125 1.21 -5.67 10.85
CA HIS A 125 1.61 -5.90 12.23
C HIS A 125 0.45 -6.41 13.08
N PHE A 126 -0.70 -5.72 13.04
CA PHE A 126 -1.90 -6.06 13.82
C PHE A 126 -2.70 -7.25 13.26
N LEU A 127 -2.48 -7.63 11.99
CA LEU A 127 -3.20 -8.76 11.41
C LEU A 127 -2.67 -10.08 12.02
N ASP A 128 -3.56 -10.79 12.72
CA ASP A 128 -3.30 -12.10 13.29
C ASP A 128 -4.32 -13.13 12.77
N PRO A 129 -3.96 -13.88 11.71
CA PRO A 129 -4.85 -14.87 11.13
C PRO A 129 -4.98 -16.14 12.00
N SER A 130 -4.24 -16.26 13.10
CA SER A 130 -4.32 -17.40 14.02
C SER A 130 -5.40 -17.24 15.09
N GLY A 131 -5.92 -16.01 15.29
CA GLY A 131 -6.99 -15.72 16.24
C GLY A 131 -6.63 -16.03 17.70
N ARG A 132 -5.35 -16.22 18.01
CA ARG A 132 -4.92 -16.43 19.39
C ARG A 132 -4.87 -15.06 20.05
N PRO A 133 -5.71 -14.76 21.05
CA PRO A 133 -5.62 -13.49 21.74
C PRO A 133 -4.19 -13.36 22.27
N SER A 134 -3.51 -12.29 21.84
CA SER A 134 -2.25 -11.84 22.42
C SER A 134 -2.46 -11.78 23.93
N SER A 135 -1.76 -12.67 24.64
CA SER A 135 -1.92 -12.87 26.07
C SER A 135 -1.30 -11.69 26.83
N GLU A 136 -1.94 -10.53 26.76
CA GLU A 136 -1.60 -9.35 27.56
C GLU A 136 -2.61 -9.08 28.67
N ASP A 137 -3.73 -9.83 28.72
CA ASP A 137 -4.61 -9.91 29.89
C ASP A 137 -4.57 -11.34 30.48
N SER A 138 -3.61 -11.57 31.36
CA SER A 138 -3.65 -12.70 32.29
C SER A 138 -3.23 -12.21 33.66
N THR A 139 -4.18 -11.53 34.32
CA THR A 139 -4.18 -11.33 35.75
C THR A 139 -4.34 -12.69 36.45
N VAL A 140 -3.23 -13.16 37.01
CA VAL A 140 -3.07 -14.03 38.18
C VAL A 140 -3.98 -15.27 38.29
N SER A 141 -3.39 -16.44 38.04
CA SER A 141 -3.56 -17.61 38.92
C SER A 141 -2.29 -18.47 38.81
N GLU A 142 -1.37 -18.29 39.76
CA GLU A 142 -0.32 -19.26 40.03
C GLU A 142 -0.96 -20.55 40.54
N GLU A 143 -0.77 -21.65 39.82
CA GLU A 143 -0.41 -22.99 40.32
C GLU A 143 -0.76 -24.05 39.25
N ASN A 144 0.23 -24.88 38.91
CA ASN A 144 0.14 -26.10 38.10
C ASN A 144 0.01 -25.97 36.56
N ARG A 145 1.02 -25.39 35.89
CA ARG A 145 1.40 -25.87 34.55
C ARG A 145 2.82 -26.42 34.55
N ALA A 146 2.89 -27.74 34.42
CA ALA A 146 4.13 -28.46 34.13
C ALA A 146 4.87 -27.78 32.99
N VAL A 147 6.14 -27.46 33.24
CA VAL A 147 7.05 -26.81 32.31
C VAL A 147 7.30 -27.74 31.13
N GLN A 148 6.47 -27.63 30.09
CA GLN A 148 6.92 -27.98 28.75
C GLN A 148 7.75 -26.81 28.24
N VAL A 149 9.07 -26.89 28.45
CA VAL A 149 10.04 -26.05 27.75
C VAL A 149 9.87 -26.34 26.26
N GLN A 150 9.05 -25.55 25.58
CA GLN A 150 9.22 -25.42 24.13
C GLN A 150 10.60 -24.77 23.92
N PRO A 151 11.49 -25.39 23.14
CA PRO A 151 12.76 -24.75 22.80
C PRO A 151 12.47 -23.39 22.16
N PRO A 152 13.33 -22.38 22.34
CA PRO A 152 13.15 -21.08 21.72
C PRO A 152 13.00 -21.29 20.22
N THR A 153 11.81 -21.03 19.69
CA THR A 153 11.56 -21.07 18.26
C THR A 153 12.57 -20.11 17.63
N LEU A 154 13.45 -20.65 16.79
CA LEU A 154 14.40 -19.92 15.96
C LEU A 154 13.75 -18.62 15.50
N SER A 155 14.34 -17.48 15.86
CA SER A 155 13.82 -16.15 15.54
C SER A 155 13.59 -16.08 14.04
N SER A 156 12.32 -16.17 13.62
CA SER A 156 11.99 -16.02 12.21
C SER A 156 12.50 -14.64 11.75
N PRO A 157 13.07 -14.55 10.55
CA PRO A 157 13.55 -13.28 10.00
C PRO A 157 12.48 -12.21 10.10
N ALA A 158 12.90 -10.95 10.32
CA ALA A 158 11.97 -9.83 10.25
C ALA A 158 11.26 -9.81 8.87
N PRO A 159 9.94 -9.54 8.84
CA PRO A 159 9.16 -9.53 7.60
C PRO A 159 9.67 -8.47 6.63
N ILE A 160 9.33 -8.63 5.36
CA ILE A 160 9.78 -7.71 4.30
C ILE A 160 8.68 -6.70 4.03
N LEU A 161 9.07 -5.42 3.90
CA LEU A 161 8.22 -4.39 3.32
C LEU A 161 8.86 -3.87 2.04
N LEU A 162 8.34 -4.33 0.90
CA LEU A 162 8.78 -3.93 -0.42
C LEU A 162 8.07 -2.64 -0.84
N LEU A 163 8.83 -1.57 -1.07
CA LEU A 163 8.30 -0.31 -1.61
C LEU A 163 8.62 -0.25 -3.11
N SER A 164 7.59 -0.30 -3.93
CA SER A 164 7.70 -0.37 -5.38
C SER A 164 6.98 0.78 -6.09
N GLY A 165 7.47 1.14 -7.27
CA GLY A 165 6.75 2.03 -8.15
C GLY A 165 7.09 1.80 -9.61
N TYR A 166 6.17 2.24 -10.47
CA TYR A 166 6.34 2.28 -11.91
C TYR A 166 6.36 3.72 -12.42
N SER A 167 7.28 4.07 -13.32
CA SER A 167 7.39 5.39 -13.96
C SER A 167 7.50 6.52 -12.92
N TYR A 168 6.54 7.44 -12.89
CA TYR A 168 6.43 8.48 -11.88
C TYR A 168 6.38 7.88 -10.45
N GLY A 169 5.66 6.78 -10.22
CA GLY A 169 5.68 6.09 -8.93
C GLY A 169 7.07 5.57 -8.55
N ALA A 170 7.87 5.11 -9.53
CA ALA A 170 9.26 4.70 -9.29
C ALA A 170 10.14 5.90 -8.92
N MET A 171 9.95 7.04 -9.57
CA MET A 171 10.61 8.30 -9.22
C MET A 171 10.27 8.72 -7.78
N ILE A 172 8.99 8.71 -7.40
CA ILE A 172 8.58 8.99 -6.01
C ILE A 172 9.25 8.00 -5.03
N THR A 173 9.30 6.72 -5.38
CA THR A 173 9.94 5.67 -4.56
C THR A 173 11.43 5.95 -4.32
N THR A 174 12.14 6.49 -5.32
CA THR A 174 13.55 6.89 -5.16
C THR A 174 13.73 8.11 -4.27
N HIS A 175 12.70 8.93 -4.10
CA HIS A 175 12.72 10.13 -3.26
C HIS A 175 12.15 9.92 -1.85
N LEU A 176 11.66 8.72 -1.55
CA LEU A 176 11.25 8.37 -0.18
C LEU A 176 12.45 8.46 0.76
N PRO A 177 12.24 8.83 2.04
CA PRO A 177 13.27 8.61 3.05
C PRO A 177 13.45 7.09 3.33
N PRO A 178 14.49 6.71 4.09
CA PRO A 178 14.63 5.37 4.66
C PRO A 178 13.36 4.91 5.43
N LEU A 179 13.09 3.60 5.45
CA LEU A 179 11.83 3.06 5.97
C LEU A 179 11.64 3.36 7.47
N ASP A 180 12.70 3.29 8.26
CA ASP A 180 12.72 3.66 9.68
C ASP A 180 12.23 5.11 9.90
N ALA A 181 12.67 6.04 9.06
CA ALA A 181 12.21 7.43 9.10
C ALA A 181 10.73 7.60 8.68
N ILE A 182 10.19 6.69 7.86
CA ILE A 182 8.75 6.66 7.56
C ILE A 182 7.99 6.15 8.79
N LEU A 183 8.42 5.02 9.36
CA LEU A 183 7.74 4.37 10.48
C LEU A 183 7.80 5.20 11.77
N SER A 184 8.85 5.99 11.97
CA SER A 184 8.98 6.89 13.13
C SER A 184 7.87 7.93 13.21
N LEU A 185 7.26 8.31 12.08
CA LEU A 185 6.11 9.23 12.04
C LEU A 185 4.86 8.66 12.72
N PHE A 186 4.76 7.33 12.79
CA PHE A 186 3.61 6.61 13.33
C PHE A 186 3.88 6.01 14.72
N LEU A 187 5.09 6.19 15.27
CA LEU A 187 5.46 5.62 16.57
C LEU A 187 4.64 6.23 17.71
N THR A 188 4.63 7.56 17.86
CA THR A 188 3.82 8.28 18.86
C THR A 188 3.15 9.51 18.26
N PRO A 189 2.24 9.33 17.28
CA PRO A 189 1.61 10.42 16.56
C PRO A 189 0.66 11.19 17.48
N GLU A 190 0.48 12.48 17.19
CA GLU A 190 -0.48 13.33 17.89
C GLU A 190 -1.91 12.85 17.62
N SER A 191 -2.72 12.76 18.68
CA SER A 191 -4.12 12.36 18.61
C SER A 191 -4.90 13.30 17.67
N GLY A 192 -5.58 12.74 16.67
CA GLY A 192 -6.30 13.50 15.65
C GLY A 192 -5.44 13.95 14.45
N SER A 193 -4.13 13.70 14.45
CA SER A 193 -3.29 13.89 13.26
C SER A 193 -3.57 12.81 12.19
N PRO A 194 -3.26 13.06 10.90
CA PRO A 194 -3.37 12.05 9.85
C PRO A 194 -2.61 10.76 10.17
N ALA A 195 -1.42 10.86 10.79
CA ALA A 195 -0.63 9.70 11.19
C ALA A 195 -1.35 8.84 12.25
N ALA A 196 -1.99 9.48 13.23
CA ALA A 196 -2.80 8.79 14.24
C ALA A 196 -4.04 8.12 13.62
N GLU A 197 -4.73 8.82 12.70
CA GLU A 197 -5.89 8.28 12.00
C GLU A 197 -5.54 7.06 11.14
N ILE A 198 -4.47 7.15 10.35
CA ILE A 198 -3.95 6.03 9.56
C ILE A 198 -3.68 4.82 10.45
N ARG A 199 -3.00 5.03 11.59
CA ARG A 199 -2.59 3.97 12.49
C ARG A 199 -3.80 3.26 13.13
N LEU A 200 -4.74 4.04 13.65
CA LEU A 200 -5.97 3.51 14.26
C LEU A 200 -6.84 2.79 13.22
N ARG A 201 -6.94 3.33 12.00
CA ARG A 201 -7.66 2.69 10.89
C ARG A 201 -7.01 1.36 10.47
N ALA A 202 -5.68 1.32 10.40
CA ALA A 202 -4.93 0.11 10.11
C ALA A 202 -5.17 -0.98 11.16
N GLN A 203 -5.10 -0.62 12.45
CA GLN A 203 -5.38 -1.53 13.57
C GLN A 203 -6.81 -2.08 13.49
N HIS A 204 -7.81 -1.20 13.41
CA HIS A 204 -9.21 -1.59 13.38
C HIS A 204 -9.54 -2.54 12.21
N LEU A 205 -9.06 -2.22 11.00
CA LEU A 205 -9.27 -3.07 9.83
C LEU A 205 -8.55 -4.41 9.98
N ALA A 206 -7.37 -4.44 10.60
CA ALA A 206 -6.62 -5.67 10.82
C ALA A 206 -7.31 -6.58 11.84
N GLU A 207 -7.81 -6.05 12.95
CA GLU A 207 -8.57 -6.81 13.96
C GLU A 207 -9.86 -7.39 13.38
N MET A 208 -10.60 -6.60 12.58
CA MET A 208 -11.79 -7.08 11.87
C MET A 208 -11.46 -8.22 10.91
N GLN A 209 -10.40 -8.07 10.10
CA GLN A 209 -10.00 -9.11 9.14
C GLN A 209 -9.45 -10.36 9.85
N SER A 210 -8.73 -10.20 10.95
CA SER A 210 -8.27 -11.32 11.80
C SER A 210 -9.46 -12.15 12.29
N THR A 211 -10.52 -11.48 12.76
CA THR A 211 -11.76 -12.12 13.21
C THR A 211 -12.48 -12.85 12.08
N VAL A 212 -12.57 -12.23 10.89
CA VAL A 212 -13.18 -12.85 9.71
C VAL A 212 -12.40 -14.08 9.26
N ILE A 213 -11.07 -14.02 9.24
CA ILE A 213 -10.21 -15.12 8.82
C ILE A 213 -10.28 -16.27 9.84
N SER A 214 -10.15 -15.98 11.14
CA SER A 214 -10.17 -17.02 12.18
C SER A 214 -11.53 -17.73 12.22
N SER A 215 -12.64 -16.99 12.24
CA SER A 215 -13.98 -17.58 12.24
C SER A 215 -14.26 -18.43 11.00
N ALA A 216 -13.79 -18.01 9.83
CA ALA A 216 -13.93 -18.78 8.61
C ALA A 216 -13.06 -20.05 8.61
N ARG A 217 -11.87 -20.02 9.19
CA ARG A 217 -11.00 -21.21 9.38
C ARG A 217 -11.60 -22.20 10.36
N ASP A 218 -12.18 -21.73 11.45
CA ASP A 218 -12.87 -22.55 12.44
C ASP A 218 -14.07 -23.26 11.80
N ALA A 219 -14.87 -22.51 11.03
CA ALA A 219 -16.00 -23.07 10.28
C ALA A 219 -15.54 -24.14 9.27
N ALA A 220 -14.49 -23.87 8.47
CA ALA A 220 -13.96 -24.81 7.49
C ALA A 220 -13.41 -26.11 8.15
N SER A 221 -12.77 -25.98 9.31
CA SER A 221 -12.25 -27.11 10.08
C SER A 221 -13.37 -27.96 10.69
N SER A 222 -14.45 -27.33 11.16
CA SER A 222 -15.62 -28.04 11.72
C SER A 222 -16.37 -28.90 10.68
N HIS A 223 -16.41 -28.46 9.42
CA HIS A 223 -17.03 -29.21 8.33
C HIS A 223 -16.24 -30.48 7.95
N HIS A 224 -14.91 -30.48 8.10
CA HIS A 224 -14.08 -31.66 7.83
C HIS A 224 -14.23 -32.76 8.90
N LEU A 225 -14.66 -32.43 10.11
CA LEU A 225 -14.83 -33.37 11.22
C LEU A 225 -16.22 -34.03 11.26
N SER A 226 -17.11 -33.77 10.28
CA SER A 226 -18.46 -34.35 10.27
C SER A 226 -18.85 -34.96 8.92
N PRO A 227 -18.66 -36.27 8.70
CA PRO A 227 -19.41 -37.01 7.70
C PRO A 227 -20.74 -37.47 8.33
N ARG A 228 -21.65 -36.54 8.66
CA ARG A 228 -22.97 -36.95 9.19
C ARG A 228 -23.97 -37.08 8.05
N ALA A 229 -24.24 -38.33 7.68
CA ALA A 229 -25.31 -38.74 6.77
C ALA A 229 -26.64 -38.01 7.07
N PRO A 230 -27.46 -37.67 6.06
CA PRO A 230 -28.67 -36.91 6.26
C PRO A 230 -29.72 -37.79 6.93
N ARG A 231 -29.91 -37.63 8.25
CA ARG A 231 -31.09 -38.19 8.90
C ARG A 231 -32.28 -37.26 8.64
N ARG A 232 -33.16 -37.75 7.75
CA ARG A 232 -34.54 -37.29 7.55
C ARG A 232 -35.20 -37.00 8.90
N GLY A 233 -35.78 -35.81 9.02
CA GLY A 233 -36.65 -35.44 10.13
C GLY A 233 -37.43 -34.17 9.82
N VAL A 234 -38.67 -34.36 9.33
CA VAL A 234 -39.90 -33.60 9.61
C VAL A 234 -39.69 -32.08 9.86
N GLY A 235 -40.02 -31.19 8.93
CA GLY A 235 -41.38 -30.92 8.46
C GLY A 235 -41.92 -29.64 9.12
N LEU A 236 -41.71 -28.49 8.47
CA LEU A 236 -42.61 -27.33 8.58
C LEU A 236 -42.48 -26.52 7.29
N ARG A 237 -43.50 -26.60 6.45
CA ARG A 237 -43.61 -25.87 5.19
C ARG A 237 -44.53 -24.68 5.47
N VAL A 238 -43.96 -23.47 5.52
CA VAL A 238 -44.74 -22.22 5.47
C VAL A 238 -44.48 -21.62 4.10
N GLY A 239 -45.52 -21.66 3.26
CA GLY A 239 -45.51 -21.09 1.93
C GLY A 239 -45.64 -19.57 1.99
N GLY A 240 -45.02 -18.93 1.00
CA GLY A 240 -45.27 -17.56 0.59
C GLY A 240 -44.92 -17.47 -0.88
N ASP A 241 -45.96 -17.48 -1.72
CA ASP A 241 -45.89 -17.01 -3.10
C ASP A 241 -45.36 -15.58 -3.10
N GLU A 242 -44.35 -15.30 -3.93
CA GLU A 242 -44.37 -14.16 -4.84
C GLU A 242 -43.45 -14.47 -6.05
N GLU A 243 -44.03 -14.29 -7.23
CA GLU A 243 -43.34 -14.28 -8.51
C GLU A 243 -42.31 -13.13 -8.57
N ASN A 244 -41.18 -13.43 -9.18
CA ASN A 244 -40.61 -12.72 -10.34
C ASN A 244 -39.08 -12.57 -10.21
N ARG A 245 -38.40 -13.16 -11.20
CA ARG A 245 -36.95 -13.15 -11.34
C ARG A 245 -36.50 -11.78 -11.85
N LYS A 246 -35.64 -11.09 -11.10
CA LYS A 246 -34.58 -10.21 -11.63
C LYS A 246 -33.43 -10.15 -10.63
N SER A 247 -32.48 -11.07 -10.79
CA SER A 247 -31.21 -11.06 -10.07
C SER A 247 -30.19 -10.20 -10.81
N GLN A 248 -29.73 -9.13 -10.16
CA GLN A 248 -28.36 -8.57 -10.17
C GLN A 248 -28.42 -7.08 -9.79
N ASP A 249 -28.31 -6.75 -8.50
CA ASP A 249 -27.54 -5.55 -8.06
C ASP A 249 -27.34 -5.39 -6.53
N SER A 250 -27.56 -6.41 -5.70
CA SER A 250 -27.54 -6.24 -4.23
C SER A 250 -26.15 -6.24 -3.56
N ARG A 251 -25.05 -6.10 -4.32
CA ARG A 251 -23.68 -6.03 -3.74
C ARG A 251 -23.02 -4.66 -3.82
N ARG A 252 -23.68 -3.66 -4.43
CA ARG A 252 -23.18 -2.27 -4.49
C ARG A 252 -23.70 -1.39 -3.34
N SER A 253 -24.86 -1.68 -2.77
CA SER A 253 -25.43 -0.87 -1.67
C SER A 253 -24.70 -1.06 -0.34
N LEU A 254 -24.34 -2.30 0.01
CA LEU A 254 -23.73 -2.59 1.33
C LEU A 254 -22.31 -2.00 1.53
N SER A 255 -21.58 -1.67 0.47
CA SER A 255 -20.24 -1.07 0.61
C SER A 255 -20.29 0.42 0.91
N MET A 256 -21.25 1.14 0.32
CA MET A 256 -21.43 2.57 0.54
C MET A 256 -22.15 2.83 1.87
N ASP A 257 -23.13 2.00 2.22
CA ASP A 257 -23.83 2.09 3.50
C ASP A 257 -22.90 1.75 4.67
N LEU A 258 -21.94 0.83 4.48
CA LEU A 258 -20.91 0.51 5.48
C LEU A 258 -19.87 1.63 5.63
N GLU A 259 -19.42 2.26 4.54
CA GLU A 259 -18.47 3.37 4.63
C GLU A 259 -19.09 4.61 5.28
N ASN A 260 -20.37 4.88 5.00
CA ASN A 260 -21.14 5.92 5.67
C ASN A 260 -21.41 5.58 7.13
N SER A 261 -21.74 4.32 7.47
CA SER A 261 -21.86 3.86 8.86
C SER A 261 -20.55 4.05 9.61
N VAL A 262 -19.41 3.68 9.04
CA VAL A 262 -18.09 3.85 9.69
C VAL A 262 -17.75 5.32 9.93
N ARG A 263 -18.08 6.22 8.99
CA ARG A 263 -17.93 7.67 9.19
C ARG A 263 -18.85 8.19 10.29
N GLN A 264 -20.08 7.68 10.35
CA GLN A 264 -21.09 8.09 11.31
C GLN A 264 -20.82 7.54 12.71
N ASP A 265 -20.33 6.31 12.82
CA ASP A 265 -19.93 5.66 14.07
C ASP A 265 -18.66 6.30 14.66
N ALA A 266 -17.68 6.64 13.81
CA ALA A 266 -16.52 7.42 14.23
C ALA A 266 -16.90 8.83 14.71
N ALA A 267 -17.83 9.49 14.01
CA ALA A 267 -18.36 10.79 14.42
C ALA A 267 -19.17 10.69 15.73
N ASP A 268 -19.95 9.63 15.93
CA ASP A 268 -20.75 9.39 17.14
C ASP A 268 -19.90 9.02 18.35
N LEU A 269 -18.79 8.29 18.17
CA LEU A 269 -17.78 8.05 19.21
C LEU A 269 -17.12 9.36 19.64
N LEU A 270 -16.77 10.23 18.69
CA LEU A 270 -16.24 11.57 18.98
C LEU A 270 -17.28 12.47 19.67
N ALA A 271 -18.55 12.40 19.26
CA ALA A 271 -19.64 13.17 19.86
C ALA A 271 -20.00 12.68 21.28
N LYS A 272 -19.97 11.36 21.54
CA LYS A 272 -20.15 10.78 22.88
C LYS A 272 -19.01 11.17 23.81
N ALA A 273 -17.77 11.19 23.32
CA ALA A 273 -16.61 11.69 24.08
C ALA A 273 -16.74 13.18 24.42
N ALA A 274 -17.27 14.00 23.50
CA ALA A 274 -17.53 15.42 23.74
C ALA A 274 -18.68 15.66 24.73
N ARG A 275 -19.76 14.87 24.69
CA ARG A 275 -20.88 14.96 25.65
C ARG A 275 -20.50 14.47 27.05
N ALA A 276 -19.65 13.45 27.16
CA ALA A 276 -19.11 12.98 28.43
C ALA A 276 -18.23 14.05 29.13
N ARG A 277 -17.57 14.93 28.36
CA ARG A 277 -16.85 16.10 28.89
C ARG A 277 -17.78 17.18 29.46
N ARG A 278 -18.94 17.42 28.83
CA ARG A 278 -19.87 18.48 29.24
C ARG A 278 -20.64 18.18 30.54
N ASN A 279 -20.81 16.90 30.90
CA ASN A 279 -21.49 16.49 32.15
C ASN A 279 -20.55 16.31 33.35
N ARG A 280 -19.26 16.62 33.23
CA ARG A 280 -18.24 16.43 34.28
C ARG A 280 -17.53 17.75 34.64
N GLU A 281 -18.31 18.81 34.85
CA GLU A 281 -17.81 20.03 35.51
C GLU A 281 -18.37 20.16 36.93
N ALA A 282 -17.66 19.53 37.87
CA ALA A 282 -17.58 19.94 39.27
C ALA A 282 -16.19 19.50 39.80
N PRO A 283 -15.52 20.30 40.64
CA PRO A 283 -14.07 20.32 40.67
C PRO A 283 -13.44 19.31 41.64
N ASN A 284 -12.20 18.98 41.32
CA ASN A 284 -11.13 18.50 42.20
C ASN A 284 -10.89 16.98 42.25
N LYS A 285 -9.89 16.54 41.47
CA LYS A 285 -8.68 15.81 41.92
C LYS A 285 -7.84 15.44 40.69
N GLN A 286 -6.61 15.94 40.65
CA GLN A 286 -5.48 15.50 39.82
C GLN A 286 -5.84 14.57 38.64
N ALA A 287 -6.36 15.15 37.56
CA ALA A 287 -6.44 14.44 36.28
C ALA A 287 -5.13 14.68 35.54
N GLN A 288 -4.35 13.62 35.32
CA GLN A 288 -3.32 13.62 34.28
C GLN A 288 -3.95 14.14 32.99
N GLU A 289 -3.31 15.10 32.32
CA GLU A 289 -3.77 15.56 31.01
C GLU A 289 -4.01 14.35 30.11
N PRO A 290 -5.13 14.31 29.35
CA PRO A 290 -5.32 13.25 28.36
C PRO A 290 -4.11 13.27 27.43
N THR A 291 -3.44 12.13 27.29
CA THR A 291 -2.22 12.03 26.50
C THR A 291 -2.49 12.53 25.09
N LYS A 292 -1.88 13.67 24.73
CA LYS A 292 -2.03 14.31 23.41
C LYS A 292 -1.51 13.44 22.26
N ARG A 293 -0.84 12.32 22.56
CA ARG A 293 -0.24 11.39 21.60
C ARG A 293 -0.70 9.97 21.89
N LEU A 294 -0.78 9.17 20.83
CA LEU A 294 -1.03 7.75 20.96
C LEU A 294 0.21 7.01 21.51
N PRO A 295 0.03 5.90 22.25
CA PRO A 295 1.15 5.13 22.80
C PRO A 295 2.02 4.49 21.70
N PRO A 296 3.30 4.18 21.97
CA PRO A 296 4.16 3.48 21.03
C PRO A 296 3.67 2.06 20.76
N VAL A 297 3.83 1.60 19.52
CA VAL A 297 3.57 0.21 19.11
C VAL A 297 4.87 -0.58 19.21
N ALA A 298 4.90 -1.60 20.06
CA ALA A 298 6.08 -2.46 20.23
C ALA A 298 6.17 -3.51 19.10
N GLY A 299 7.39 -3.93 18.74
CA GLY A 299 7.59 -5.06 17.82
C GLY A 299 7.29 -4.77 16.34
N LEU A 300 7.04 -3.53 15.94
CA LEU A 300 6.89 -3.14 14.53
C LEU A 300 8.26 -3.10 13.85
N THR A 301 8.64 -4.20 13.20
CA THR A 301 9.94 -4.33 12.51
C THR A 301 9.76 -4.87 11.10
N PHE A 302 10.49 -4.31 10.14
CA PHE A 302 10.50 -4.75 8.75
C PHE A 302 11.89 -4.57 8.14
N ARG A 303 12.27 -5.51 7.27
CA ARG A 303 13.39 -5.35 6.35
C ARG A 303 12.89 -4.63 5.09
N PRO A 304 13.41 -3.45 4.75
CA PRO A 304 13.00 -2.76 3.54
C PRO A 304 13.59 -3.43 2.30
N ALA A 305 12.85 -3.39 1.20
CA ALA A 305 13.34 -3.69 -0.15
C ALA A 305 12.70 -2.71 -1.14
N TYR A 306 13.30 -2.53 -2.31
CA TYR A 306 12.81 -1.59 -3.31
C TYR A 306 12.74 -2.19 -4.72
N LEU A 307 11.66 -1.91 -5.44
CA LEU A 307 11.48 -2.32 -6.84
C LEU A 307 11.08 -1.14 -7.70
N LEU A 308 11.93 -0.78 -8.66
CA LEU A 308 11.77 0.39 -9.51
C LEU A 308 11.56 -0.05 -10.97
N VAL A 309 10.38 0.20 -11.53
CA VAL A 309 10.08 -0.13 -12.93
C VAL A 309 10.06 1.16 -13.76
N SER A 310 10.88 1.23 -14.80
CA SER A 310 11.07 2.41 -15.66
C SER A 310 11.24 3.73 -14.89
N PRO A 311 12.22 3.85 -13.95
CA PRO A 311 12.35 5.04 -13.13
C PRO A 311 12.73 6.27 -13.96
N LEU A 312 12.13 7.42 -13.66
CA LEU A 312 12.36 8.68 -14.38
C LEU A 312 13.66 9.40 -13.95
N GLN A 313 14.78 8.66 -13.86
CA GLN A 313 16.05 9.19 -13.36
C GLN A 313 16.68 10.21 -14.30
N GLY A 314 17.19 11.32 -13.74
CA GLY A 314 17.82 12.38 -14.53
C GLY A 314 16.85 13.21 -15.37
N ILE A 315 15.53 12.98 -15.26
CA ILE A 315 14.54 14.03 -15.46
C ILE A 315 14.52 14.77 -14.14
N ILE A 316 15.40 15.77 -13.99
CA ILE A 316 15.06 16.90 -13.12
C ILE A 316 13.65 17.28 -13.57
N THR A 317 12.68 17.35 -12.66
CA THR A 317 11.35 17.89 -12.96
C THR A 317 11.47 19.40 -13.25
N ASN A 318 12.21 19.74 -14.30
CA ASN A 318 12.05 20.89 -15.18
C ASN A 318 10.76 20.78 -16.01
N LEU A 319 9.74 20.11 -15.47
CA LEU A 319 8.35 20.36 -15.80
C LEU A 319 7.93 21.81 -15.42
N ALA A 320 8.85 22.59 -14.81
CA ALA A 320 8.83 24.05 -14.73
C ALA A 320 9.32 24.80 -16.00
N THR A 321 9.68 24.11 -17.09
CA THR A 321 10.13 24.75 -18.36
C THR A 321 9.42 24.25 -19.62
N MET A 322 8.28 23.53 -19.51
CA MET A 322 7.40 23.37 -20.68
C MET A 322 6.56 24.64 -20.92
N SER A 323 7.25 25.77 -21.10
CA SER A 323 6.75 26.79 -22.00
C SER A 323 6.91 26.20 -23.39
N PHE A 324 5.81 25.79 -24.02
CA PHE A 324 5.81 25.55 -25.46
C PHE A 324 6.50 26.75 -26.13
N PRO A 325 7.54 26.60 -26.97
CA PRO A 325 7.96 27.69 -27.80
C PRO A 325 6.78 28.01 -28.72
N SER A 326 6.04 29.06 -28.38
CA SER A 326 5.12 29.75 -29.27
C SER A 326 5.95 30.49 -30.31
N SER A 327 6.61 29.75 -31.19
CA SER A 327 7.28 30.30 -32.36
C SER A 327 7.37 29.25 -33.45
N LEU A 328 6.23 28.81 -33.95
CA LEU A 328 6.02 28.43 -35.35
C LEU A 328 4.51 28.42 -35.60
N SER A 329 3.96 29.60 -35.89
CA SER A 329 2.69 29.72 -36.61
C SER A 329 2.74 31.02 -37.41
N ILE A 330 3.17 30.84 -38.67
CA ILE A 330 2.62 31.59 -39.80
C ILE A 330 1.09 31.46 -39.67
N GLY A 331 0.38 32.59 -39.58
CA GLY A 331 -1.07 32.64 -39.32
C GLY A 331 -1.93 32.13 -40.49
N PRO A 332 -3.27 32.33 -40.49
CA PRO A 332 -4.10 33.09 -39.53
C PRO A 332 -5.27 32.28 -38.94
N GLY A 333 -5.68 32.59 -37.70
CA GLY A 333 -6.88 31.96 -37.11
C GLY A 333 -7.09 32.28 -35.63
N ARG A 334 -7.39 33.53 -35.32
CA ARG A 334 -7.88 33.96 -33.99
C ARG A 334 -9.16 33.20 -33.64
N LEU A 335 -9.17 32.30 -32.65
CA LEU A 335 -10.42 31.82 -32.02
C LEU A 335 -10.27 31.16 -30.62
N LEU A 336 -9.12 31.20 -29.96
CA LEU A 336 -8.90 30.51 -28.66
C LEU A 336 -8.39 31.40 -27.52
N SER A 337 -8.59 32.72 -27.58
CA SER A 337 -8.20 33.65 -26.51
C SER A 337 -9.34 34.05 -25.55
N ARG A 338 -10.48 33.35 -25.57
CA ARG A 338 -11.70 33.79 -24.85
C ARG A 338 -12.20 32.84 -23.75
N TRP A 339 -11.37 31.91 -23.27
CA TRP A 339 -11.73 31.00 -22.17
C TRP A 339 -10.53 30.72 -21.27
N LEU A 340 -10.14 31.69 -20.43
CA LEU A 340 -9.28 31.49 -19.25
C LEU A 340 -9.64 32.58 -18.22
N PRO A 341 -10.10 32.23 -17.00
CA PRO A 341 -10.29 33.21 -15.93
C PRO A 341 -8.93 33.65 -15.36
N LYS A 342 -8.82 34.94 -15.05
CA LYS A 342 -7.69 35.59 -14.36
C LYS A 342 -7.34 34.86 -13.06
N LEU A 343 -6.10 34.38 -12.94
CA LEU A 343 -5.47 34.14 -11.65
C LEU A 343 -4.65 35.37 -11.28
N GLN A 344 -4.91 35.85 -10.08
CA GLN A 344 -4.40 37.08 -9.48
C GLN A 344 -2.95 36.86 -9.03
N GLU A 345 -2.06 37.73 -9.51
CA GLU A 345 -0.67 37.83 -9.06
C GLU A 345 -0.64 38.34 -7.62
N GLU A 346 0.02 37.61 -6.73
CA GLU A 346 0.69 38.21 -5.58
C GLU A 346 2.18 37.90 -5.66
N SER A 347 2.95 38.99 -5.77
CA SER A 347 4.40 39.03 -5.70
C SER A 347 4.82 39.59 -4.34
N SER A 348 5.69 38.91 -3.61
CA SER A 348 6.77 39.56 -2.86
C SER A 348 7.92 38.58 -2.63
N ALA A 349 9.13 39.14 -2.59
CA ALA A 349 10.40 38.53 -2.96
C ALA A 349 11.06 37.68 -1.87
N GLU A 350 11.91 36.75 -2.31
CA GLU A 350 13.29 36.51 -1.81
C GLU A 350 13.99 35.60 -2.85
N PRO A 351 15.12 36.01 -3.46
CA PRO A 351 15.83 35.19 -4.42
C PRO A 351 16.79 34.24 -3.68
N ASN A 352 16.78 32.96 -4.08
CA ASN A 352 17.92 32.03 -3.94
C ASN A 352 18.06 31.15 -2.67
N ALA A 353 16.97 30.54 -2.16
CA ALA A 353 17.06 29.51 -1.10
C ALA A 353 16.22 28.23 -1.31
N LEU A 354 15.68 28.00 -2.51
CA LEU A 354 14.77 26.88 -2.81
C LEU A 354 15.24 26.02 -4.00
N SER A 355 16.55 25.80 -4.11
CA SER A 355 17.08 24.65 -4.85
C SER A 355 16.62 23.38 -4.14
N ARG A 356 15.44 22.92 -4.58
CA ARG A 356 14.71 21.71 -4.22
C ARG A 356 15.61 20.49 -4.42
N SER A 357 16.31 20.08 -3.37
CA SER A 357 17.13 18.87 -3.36
C SER A 357 16.32 17.67 -2.88
N ILE A 358 16.47 16.57 -3.61
CA ILE A 358 16.26 15.21 -3.11
C ILE A 358 16.87 15.14 -1.69
N PRO A 359 16.19 14.57 -0.68
CA PRO A 359 16.78 14.47 0.65
C PRO A 359 18.18 13.85 0.54
N PRO A 360 19.22 14.47 1.11
CA PRO A 360 20.56 13.88 1.10
C PRO A 360 20.48 12.47 1.69
N GLY A 361 21.01 11.48 0.98
CA GLY A 361 20.95 10.07 1.37
C GLY A 361 19.68 9.29 0.98
N ALA A 362 18.73 9.88 0.23
CA ALA A 362 17.56 9.14 -0.26
C ALA A 362 17.93 8.01 -1.24
N GLU A 363 19.05 8.12 -1.95
CA GLU A 363 19.60 7.05 -2.79
C GLU A 363 20.39 6.02 -1.97
N ASP A 364 20.98 6.39 -0.84
CA ASP A 364 21.80 5.49 -0.02
C ASP A 364 20.99 4.27 0.42
N LYS A 365 19.72 4.48 0.80
CA LYS A 365 18.79 3.39 1.17
C LYS A 365 18.61 2.35 0.05
N LEU A 366 18.74 2.76 -1.22
CA LEU A 366 18.62 1.85 -2.37
C LEU A 366 19.85 0.96 -2.51
N THR A 367 21.00 1.43 -2.05
CA THR A 367 22.26 0.67 -2.07
C THR A 367 22.49 -0.13 -0.80
N GLN A 368 21.94 0.32 0.33
CA GLN A 368 22.03 -0.37 1.62
C GLN A 368 21.03 -1.52 1.77
N ASN A 369 20.00 -1.58 0.92
CA ASN A 369 18.93 -2.57 1.01
C ASN A 369 18.69 -3.22 -0.35
N PRO A 370 18.21 -4.47 -0.41
CA PRO A 370 17.89 -5.16 -1.65
C PRO A 370 17.03 -4.29 -2.57
N THR A 371 17.58 -3.91 -3.72
CA THR A 371 16.89 -3.05 -4.69
C THR A 371 17.07 -3.58 -6.08
N LEU A 372 15.96 -3.71 -6.82
CA LEU A 372 15.97 -3.99 -8.25
C LEU A 372 15.40 -2.80 -9.02
N ALA A 373 16.17 -2.29 -9.99
CA ALA A 373 15.68 -1.38 -11.01
C ALA A 373 15.56 -2.10 -12.36
N VAL A 374 14.43 -1.97 -13.02
CA VAL A 374 14.17 -2.55 -14.33
C VAL A 374 13.81 -1.44 -15.30
N TYR A 375 14.47 -1.38 -16.45
CA TYR A 375 14.16 -0.40 -17.49
C TYR A 375 14.41 -0.94 -18.89
N GLY A 376 13.77 -0.31 -19.88
CA GLY A 376 13.95 -0.65 -21.29
C GLY A 376 14.96 0.24 -22.00
N ASP A 377 15.61 -0.29 -23.02
CA ASP A 377 16.56 0.47 -23.87
C ASP A 377 15.86 1.39 -24.89
N HIS A 378 14.56 1.20 -25.15
CA HIS A 378 13.71 2.03 -26.00
C HIS A 378 12.75 2.92 -25.18
N ASP A 379 13.14 3.33 -23.98
CA ASP A 379 12.37 4.26 -23.15
C ASP A 379 12.31 5.66 -23.80
N VAL A 380 11.09 6.14 -24.00
CA VAL A 380 10.82 7.42 -24.71
C VAL A 380 10.96 8.64 -23.81
N PHE A 381 10.98 8.46 -22.48
CA PHE A 381 11.09 9.55 -21.51
C PHE A 381 12.51 9.72 -21.01
N VAL A 382 13.21 8.62 -20.72
CA VAL A 382 14.59 8.65 -20.24
C VAL A 382 15.48 7.84 -21.17
N SER A 383 16.51 8.48 -21.74
CA SER A 383 17.48 7.76 -22.56
C SER A 383 18.15 6.62 -21.78
N ALA A 384 18.27 5.45 -22.39
CA ALA A 384 18.95 4.28 -21.81
C ALA A 384 20.35 4.62 -21.26
N ARG A 385 21.10 5.50 -21.96
CA ARG A 385 22.41 5.98 -21.49
C ARG A 385 22.37 6.57 -20.08
N LYS A 386 21.41 7.46 -19.79
CA LYS A 386 21.26 8.09 -18.47
C LYS A 386 20.94 7.06 -17.39
N LEU A 387 20.08 6.09 -17.71
CA LEU A 387 19.71 5.01 -16.79
C LEU A 387 20.90 4.08 -16.52
N ARG A 388 21.70 3.75 -17.55
CA ARG A 388 22.95 3.00 -17.38
C ARG A 388 23.95 3.74 -16.52
N GLU A 389 24.17 5.03 -16.76
CA GLU A 389 25.09 5.85 -15.97
C GLU A 389 24.66 5.91 -14.50
N TRP A 390 23.36 6.16 -14.24
CA TRP A 390 22.78 6.16 -12.91
C TRP A 390 22.90 4.79 -12.23
N ALA A 391 22.51 3.71 -12.92
CA ALA A 391 22.57 2.36 -12.39
C ALA A 391 24.00 1.92 -12.09
N THR A 392 24.94 2.19 -13.01
CA THR A 392 26.36 1.84 -12.84
C THR A 392 26.91 2.52 -11.59
N ARG A 393 26.65 3.82 -11.42
CA ARG A 393 27.08 4.57 -10.22
C ARG A 393 26.63 3.91 -8.92
N LEU A 394 25.38 3.47 -8.84
CA LEU A 394 24.84 2.84 -7.62
C LEU A 394 25.33 1.39 -7.43
N GLN A 395 25.48 0.62 -8.51
CA GLN A 395 25.99 -0.75 -8.47
C GLN A 395 27.47 -0.83 -8.08
N THR A 396 28.28 0.15 -8.47
CA THR A 396 29.73 0.15 -8.20
C THR A 396 30.10 0.62 -6.80
N LEU A 397 29.13 1.06 -5.99
CA LEU A 397 29.40 1.39 -4.59
C LEU A 397 29.78 0.12 -3.82
N GLU A 398 30.70 0.27 -2.87
CA GLU A 398 31.13 -0.84 -2.02
C GLU A 398 29.94 -1.39 -1.21
N ASN A 399 29.79 -2.73 -1.18
CA ASN A 399 28.70 -3.43 -0.51
C ASN A 399 27.28 -3.02 -0.97
N SER A 400 27.15 -2.56 -2.22
CA SER A 400 25.84 -2.20 -2.79
C SER A 400 24.95 -3.43 -3.00
N HIS A 401 23.74 -3.38 -2.47
CA HIS A 401 22.65 -4.32 -2.72
C HIS A 401 21.76 -3.92 -3.91
N PHE A 402 22.12 -2.83 -4.60
CA PHE A 402 21.39 -2.33 -5.75
C PHE A 402 21.77 -3.11 -7.02
N HIS A 403 20.75 -3.54 -7.76
CA HIS A 403 20.91 -4.20 -9.06
C HIS A 403 19.98 -3.56 -10.08
N ALA A 404 20.45 -3.44 -11.31
CA ALA A 404 19.65 -2.95 -12.42
C ALA A 404 19.69 -3.89 -13.61
N ILE A 405 18.54 -4.05 -14.26
CA ILE A 405 18.39 -4.87 -15.46
C ILE A 405 17.83 -3.99 -16.58
N GLU A 406 18.61 -3.87 -17.64
CA GLU A 406 18.18 -3.28 -18.90
C GLU A 406 17.59 -4.35 -19.81
N VAL A 407 16.38 -4.11 -20.32
CA VAL A 407 15.68 -5.04 -21.21
C VAL A 407 15.70 -4.52 -22.64
N SER A 408 16.32 -5.29 -23.52
CA SER A 408 16.39 -4.93 -24.94
C SER A 408 15.04 -5.05 -25.64
N GLY A 409 14.69 -4.01 -26.40
CA GLY A 409 13.41 -3.87 -27.10
C GLY A 409 12.23 -3.50 -26.19
N ALA A 410 12.46 -3.28 -24.89
CA ALA A 410 11.44 -2.75 -24.00
C ALA A 410 11.40 -1.23 -24.08
N GLY A 411 10.18 -0.67 -24.18
CA GLY A 411 9.95 0.75 -23.98
C GLY A 411 9.30 1.03 -22.63
N HIS A 412 9.08 2.30 -22.33
CA HIS A 412 8.62 2.75 -21.02
C HIS A 412 7.34 2.04 -20.53
N PHE A 413 6.39 1.86 -21.45
CA PHE A 413 5.05 1.32 -21.18
C PHE A 413 4.98 -0.21 -21.12
N TRP A 414 6.06 -0.93 -21.44
CA TRP A 414 6.10 -2.41 -21.50
C TRP A 414 5.04 -3.07 -22.40
N ALA A 415 4.26 -2.30 -23.16
CA ALA A 415 3.14 -2.75 -23.98
C ALA A 415 3.53 -3.12 -25.42
N GLN A 416 4.78 -2.86 -25.84
CA GLN A 416 5.21 -3.05 -27.23
C GLN A 416 5.17 -4.52 -27.66
N SER A 417 5.34 -5.45 -26.72
CA SER A 417 5.20 -6.88 -27.01
C SER A 417 4.77 -7.65 -25.78
N ARG A 418 4.01 -8.73 -25.99
CA ARG A 418 3.69 -9.71 -24.94
C ARG A 418 4.94 -10.29 -24.28
N LYS A 419 6.04 -10.34 -25.03
CA LYS A 419 7.36 -10.79 -24.55
C LYS A 419 7.91 -9.85 -23.47
N ASN A 420 7.81 -8.54 -23.64
CA ASN A 420 8.34 -7.57 -22.67
C ASN A 420 7.60 -7.66 -21.33
N ALA A 421 6.27 -7.78 -21.36
CA ALA A 421 5.47 -7.97 -20.16
C ALA A 421 5.82 -9.27 -19.40
N ARG A 422 6.11 -10.36 -20.11
CA ARG A 422 6.57 -11.63 -19.52
C ARG A 422 7.97 -11.49 -18.90
N ILE A 423 8.90 -10.85 -19.62
CA ILE A 423 10.24 -10.57 -19.09
C ILE A 423 10.14 -9.77 -17.78
N LEU A 424 9.30 -8.73 -17.75
CA LEU A 424 9.04 -7.97 -16.52
C LEU A 424 8.52 -8.85 -15.39
N GLN A 425 7.49 -9.66 -15.67
CA GLN A 425 6.95 -10.62 -14.71
C GLN A 425 8.03 -11.57 -14.16
N ASP A 426 8.86 -12.15 -15.03
CA ASP A 426 9.91 -13.09 -14.64
C ASP A 426 10.98 -12.43 -13.75
N MET A 427 11.37 -11.18 -14.05
CA MET A 427 12.32 -10.43 -13.23
C MET A 427 11.74 -10.07 -11.85
N VAL A 428 10.49 -9.63 -11.81
CA VAL A 428 9.78 -9.35 -10.54
C VAL A 428 9.64 -10.63 -9.72
N GLN A 429 9.32 -11.75 -10.38
CA GLN A 429 9.23 -13.05 -9.74
C GLN A 429 10.58 -13.48 -9.16
N THR A 430 11.65 -13.38 -9.96
CA THR A 430 13.01 -13.77 -9.54
C THR A 430 13.48 -12.94 -8.35
N PHE A 431 13.27 -11.62 -8.40
CA PHE A 431 13.61 -10.74 -7.29
C PHE A 431 12.76 -10.99 -6.05
N GLY A 432 11.44 -11.15 -6.20
CA GLY A 432 10.57 -11.49 -5.08
C GLY A 432 10.99 -12.80 -4.40
N LEU A 433 11.36 -13.82 -5.18
CA LEU A 433 11.88 -15.09 -4.65
C LEU A 433 13.23 -14.93 -3.95
N SER A 434 14.16 -14.13 -4.49
CA SER A 434 15.45 -13.90 -3.83
C SER A 434 15.26 -13.24 -2.46
N LEU A 435 14.34 -12.27 -2.34
CA LEU A 435 14.03 -11.64 -1.06
C LEU A 435 13.49 -12.64 -0.02
N LEU A 436 12.67 -13.60 -0.45
CA LEU A 436 12.09 -14.62 0.41
C LEU A 436 13.13 -15.67 0.83
N HIS A 437 14.08 -16.03 -0.04
CA HIS A 437 15.18 -16.95 0.31
C HIS A 437 16.20 -16.31 1.25
N ASP A 438 16.52 -15.03 1.08
CA ASP A 438 17.40 -14.29 2.01
C ASP A 438 16.72 -14.05 3.38
N ALA A 439 15.42 -14.36 3.50
CA ALA A 439 14.71 -14.34 4.76
C ALA A 439 14.91 -15.65 5.55
N THR A 440 14.78 -16.80 4.89
CA THR A 440 14.85 -18.12 5.55
C THR A 440 16.25 -18.50 5.98
#